data_AF-A0A0D7AMW7-F1
#
_entry.id   AF-A0A0D7AMW7-F1
#
_cell.length_a   1.000
_cell.length_b   1.000
_cell.length_c   1.000
_cell.angle_alpha   90.00
_cell.angle_beta   90.00
_cell.angle_gamma   90.00
#
_symmetry.space_group_name_H-M   'P 1'
#
loop_
_entity.id
_entity.type
_entity.pdbx_description
1 polymer ?
#
loop_
_entity_poly.entity_id
_entity_poly.type
_entity_poly.pdbx_seq_one_letter_code
_entity_poly.pdbx_strand_id
1 'polypeptide(L)'
;MNLENPRARQPPRAPWTISRLQFERAIAIGASIDQSSALAYTSALQSYIAFCRMHQLPIEPTPDTLSFYVVYMSHHIKPSSVNSYLSGICAQLEPFFPTIRQARTTTVVRRTLQGCLKLYSSPTQRKRPLHRSEILHIASYFTAASTFDEHLWWSLLLTAFYGLLRLGELVLPDNTQLRDDRKLIRRLSVSLQPTAFTFHLPTHKADRFFEGNKPPTPRTTPFLGVDLNLIQSIGRWSSDAFRVYIRTHPVMLAAVLHSNSSHTP
;
A
#
# COMPACT_ATOMS: atom_id res chain seq x y z
N MET A 1 21.11 -26.91 -32.81
CA MET A 1 19.94 -26.12 -33.25
C MET A 1 20.32 -24.65 -33.08
N ASN A 2 20.76 -23.99 -34.16
CA ASN A 2 21.21 -22.59 -34.12
C ASN A 2 19.99 -21.67 -34.02
N LEU A 3 19.79 -21.08 -32.85
CA LEU A 3 18.67 -20.18 -32.52
C LEU A 3 19.01 -18.70 -32.76
N GLU A 4 20.06 -18.40 -33.54
CA GLU A 4 20.41 -17.01 -33.82
C GLU A 4 19.43 -16.41 -34.84
N ASN A 5 18.56 -15.54 -34.35
CA ASN A 5 17.69 -14.72 -35.17
C ASN A 5 18.51 -13.57 -35.78
N PRO A 6 18.76 -13.56 -37.09
CA PRO A 6 19.63 -12.56 -37.74
C PRO A 6 19.07 -11.13 -37.73
N ARG A 7 17.85 -10.92 -37.22
CA ARG A 7 17.21 -9.60 -37.07
C ARG A 7 17.33 -8.99 -35.68
N ALA A 8 17.91 -9.71 -34.71
CA ALA A 8 18.07 -9.20 -33.35
C ALA A 8 19.25 -8.23 -33.26
N ARG A 9 19.00 -6.91 -33.36
CA ARG A 9 19.98 -5.84 -33.13
C ARG A 9 20.26 -5.65 -31.64
N GLN A 10 20.74 -6.68 -30.95
CA GLN A 10 21.20 -6.51 -29.57
C GLN A 10 22.65 -5.98 -29.58
N PRO A 11 22.96 -4.90 -28.84
CA PRO A 11 24.34 -4.45 -28.69
C PRO A 11 25.17 -5.57 -28.05
N PRO A 12 26.48 -5.68 -28.38
CA PRO A 12 27.34 -6.69 -27.76
C PRO A 12 27.40 -6.46 -26.25
N ARG A 13 27.04 -7.48 -25.48
CA ARG A 13 27.08 -7.47 -24.01
C ARG A 13 28.14 -8.46 -23.55
N ALA A 14 29.11 -8.00 -22.77
CA ALA A 14 30.08 -8.88 -22.15
C ALA A 14 29.36 -9.84 -21.18
N PRO A 15 29.69 -11.15 -21.17
CA PRO A 15 29.09 -12.09 -20.25
C PRO A 15 29.47 -11.73 -18.81
N TRP A 16 28.49 -11.80 -17.90
CA TRP A 16 28.75 -11.66 -16.46
C TRP A 16 29.13 -13.01 -15.86
N THR A 17 30.01 -12.99 -14.85
CA THR A 17 30.30 -14.17 -14.05
C THR A 17 29.06 -14.61 -13.26
N ILE A 18 28.99 -15.90 -12.91
CA ILE A 18 27.88 -16.44 -12.09
C ILE A 18 27.75 -15.69 -10.76
N SER A 19 28.88 -15.40 -10.09
CA SER A 19 28.88 -14.65 -8.83
C SER A 19 28.29 -13.24 -8.99
N ARG A 20 28.62 -12.56 -10.10
CA ARG A 20 28.03 -11.24 -10.40
C ARG A 20 26.52 -11.36 -10.65
N LEU A 21 26.07 -12.35 -11.42
CA LEU A 21 24.65 -12.58 -11.66
C LEU A 21 23.88 -12.82 -10.34
N GLN A 22 24.45 -13.59 -9.42
CA GLN A 22 23.85 -13.84 -8.11
C GLN A 22 23.78 -12.57 -7.25
N PHE A 23 24.85 -11.77 -7.24
CA PHE A 23 24.93 -10.51 -6.50
C PHE A 23 23.93 -9.47 -7.03
N GLU A 24 23.92 -9.22 -8.33
CA GLU A 24 23.00 -8.26 -8.98
C GLU A 24 21.53 -8.70 -8.79
N ARG A 25 21.26 -10.01 -8.86
CA ARG A 25 19.93 -10.56 -8.53
C ARG A 25 19.54 -10.28 -7.08
N ALA A 26 20.45 -10.43 -6.13
CA ALA A 26 20.17 -10.15 -4.72
C ALA A 26 19.84 -8.65 -4.50
N ILE A 27 20.58 -7.74 -5.15
CA ILE A 27 20.29 -6.31 -5.13
C ILE A 27 18.89 -6.02 -5.72
N ALA A 28 18.58 -6.59 -6.89
CA ALA A 28 17.30 -6.38 -7.55
C ALA A 28 16.12 -6.89 -6.71
N ILE A 29 16.26 -8.05 -6.06
CA ILE A 29 15.25 -8.58 -5.13
C ILE A 29 15.10 -7.65 -3.93
N GLY A 30 16.19 -7.18 -3.33
CA GLY A 30 16.15 -6.22 -2.23
C GLY A 30 15.44 -4.91 -2.60
N ALA A 31 15.74 -4.37 -3.77
CA ALA A 31 15.12 -3.14 -4.29
C ALA A 31 13.62 -3.27 -4.60
N SER A 32 13.11 -4.50 -4.74
CA SER A 32 11.68 -4.75 -4.97
C SER A 32 10.80 -4.54 -3.73
N ILE A 33 11.42 -4.42 -2.55
CA ILE A 33 10.73 -4.27 -1.27
C ILE A 33 10.91 -2.83 -0.77
N ASP A 34 9.79 -2.14 -0.56
CA ASP A 34 9.82 -0.80 0.05
C ASP A 34 10.42 -0.84 1.47
N GLN A 35 11.17 0.20 1.86
CA GLN A 35 11.82 0.27 3.18
C GLN A 35 10.85 0.05 4.35
N SER A 36 9.61 0.56 4.24
CA SER A 36 8.57 0.33 5.26
C SER A 36 8.15 -1.14 5.36
N SER A 37 8.12 -1.83 4.21
CA SER A 37 7.82 -3.26 4.14
C SER A 37 9.00 -4.10 4.64
N ALA A 38 10.23 -3.67 4.35
CA ALA A 38 11.45 -4.29 4.87
C ALA A 38 11.45 -4.27 6.40
N LEU A 39 11.20 -3.12 7.04
CA LEU A 39 11.11 -3.03 8.50
C LEU A 39 10.00 -3.93 9.08
N ALA A 40 8.82 -3.96 8.45
CA ALA A 40 7.74 -4.84 8.88
C ALA A 40 8.11 -6.32 8.77
N TYR A 41 8.83 -6.71 7.71
CA TYR A 41 9.31 -8.08 7.53
C TYR A 41 10.41 -8.44 8.52
N THR A 42 11.32 -7.52 8.84
CA THR A 42 12.31 -7.71 9.91
C THR A 42 11.62 -7.93 11.25
N SER A 43 10.60 -7.14 11.58
CA SER A 43 9.80 -7.34 12.81
C SER A 43 9.13 -8.73 12.83
N ALA A 44 8.54 -9.16 11.71
CA ALA A 44 7.94 -10.50 11.61
C ALA A 44 8.97 -11.63 11.78
N LEU A 45 10.16 -11.47 11.21
CA LEU A 45 11.25 -12.43 11.36
C LEU A 45 11.73 -12.51 12.81
N GLN A 46 11.93 -11.37 13.48
CA GLN A 46 12.34 -11.36 14.88
C GLN A 46 11.30 -12.02 15.80
N SER A 47 10.01 -11.80 15.53
CA SER A 47 8.91 -12.49 16.21
C SER A 47 9.00 -14.01 16.05
N TYR A 48 9.30 -14.50 14.85
CA TYR A 48 9.47 -15.92 14.58
C TYR A 48 10.73 -16.51 15.24
N ILE A 49 11.87 -15.82 15.18
CA ILE A 49 13.10 -16.27 15.85
C ILE A 49 12.91 -16.34 17.37
N ALA A 50 12.22 -15.36 17.96
CA ALA A 50 11.90 -15.37 19.37
C ALA A 50 11.02 -16.57 19.75
N PHE A 51 10.00 -16.86 18.95
CA PHE A 51 9.18 -18.07 19.09
C PHE A 51 10.03 -19.35 19.01
N CYS A 52 10.88 -19.51 18.00
CA CYS A 52 11.74 -20.69 17.88
C CYS A 52 12.65 -20.86 19.10
N ARG A 53 13.27 -19.78 19.59
CA ARG A 53 14.13 -19.81 20.78
C ARG A 53 13.36 -20.17 22.04
N MET A 54 12.16 -19.60 22.21
CA MET A 54 11.31 -19.84 23.38
C MET A 54 10.85 -21.30 23.48
N HIS A 55 10.59 -21.94 22.34
CA HIS A 55 10.13 -23.33 22.28
C HIS A 55 11.22 -24.34 21.93
N GLN A 56 12.49 -23.91 21.89
CA GLN A 56 13.66 -24.74 21.53
C GLN A 56 13.47 -25.46 20.17
N LEU A 57 12.80 -24.80 19.22
CA LEU A 57 12.60 -25.30 17.86
C LEU A 57 13.73 -24.83 16.94
N PRO A 58 14.06 -25.62 15.89
CA PRO A 58 14.94 -25.16 14.82
C PRO A 58 14.40 -23.87 14.17
N ILE A 59 15.31 -23.02 13.70
CA ILE A 59 14.94 -21.81 12.95
C ILE A 59 14.36 -22.20 11.57
N GLU A 60 14.75 -23.35 11.04
CA GLU A 60 14.24 -23.84 9.76
C GLU A 60 12.70 -23.92 9.76
N PRO A 61 12.04 -23.18 8.85
CA PRO A 61 10.59 -23.16 8.77
C PRO A 61 10.06 -24.37 8.02
N THR A 62 9.44 -25.28 8.76
CA THR A 62 8.75 -26.46 8.26
C THR A 62 7.23 -26.22 8.29
N PRO A 63 6.42 -27.06 7.61
CA PRO A 63 4.96 -26.97 7.73
C PRO A 63 4.47 -27.00 9.18
N ASP A 64 5.10 -27.82 10.02
CA ASP A 64 4.74 -27.95 11.43
C ASP A 64 5.14 -26.70 12.22
N THR A 65 6.39 -26.23 12.12
CA THR A 65 6.85 -25.06 12.89
C THR A 65 6.08 -23.80 12.49
N LEU A 66 5.78 -23.62 11.20
CA LEU A 66 4.92 -22.53 10.74
C LEU A 66 3.48 -22.67 11.25
N SER A 67 2.93 -23.89 11.31
CA SER A 67 1.58 -24.11 11.84
C SER A 67 1.51 -23.81 13.35
N PHE A 68 2.51 -24.22 14.13
CA PHE A 68 2.60 -23.92 15.56
C PHE A 68 2.73 -22.43 15.80
N TYR A 69 3.60 -21.76 15.03
CA TYR A 69 3.73 -20.31 15.08
C TYR A 69 2.41 -19.59 14.80
N VAL A 70 1.63 -20.08 13.82
CA VAL A 70 0.31 -19.50 13.52
C VAL A 70 -0.64 -19.61 14.70
N VAL A 71 -0.73 -20.78 15.34
CA VAL A 71 -1.60 -20.97 16.51
C VAL A 71 -1.15 -20.08 17.65
N TYR A 72 0.14 -20.12 17.99
CA TYR A 72 0.72 -19.35 19.09
C TYR A 72 0.45 -17.85 18.89
N MET A 73 0.87 -17.28 17.76
CA MET A 73 0.72 -15.84 17.52
C MET A 73 -0.73 -15.40 17.40
N SER A 74 -1.63 -16.25 16.92
CA SER A 74 -3.05 -15.92 16.80
C SER A 74 -3.75 -15.73 18.16
N HIS A 75 -3.16 -16.19 19.26
CA HIS A 75 -3.63 -15.87 20.61
C HIS A 75 -3.20 -14.48 21.08
N HIS A 76 -2.12 -13.94 20.53
CA HIS A 76 -1.53 -12.68 20.96
C HIS A 76 -1.88 -11.50 20.04
N ILE A 77 -2.08 -11.78 18.75
CA ILE A 77 -2.41 -10.77 17.73
C ILE A 77 -3.48 -11.29 16.77
N LYS A 78 -4.09 -10.38 15.99
CA LYS A 78 -5.11 -10.76 15.00
C LYS A 78 -4.55 -11.77 13.99
N PRO A 79 -5.27 -12.86 13.66
CA PRO A 79 -4.82 -13.85 12.68
C PRO A 79 -4.53 -13.26 11.28
N SER A 80 -5.23 -12.17 10.90
CA SER A 80 -4.91 -11.43 9.68
C SER A 80 -3.49 -10.84 9.69
N SER A 81 -3.04 -10.36 10.83
CA SER A 81 -1.66 -9.86 11.04
C SER A 81 -0.66 -11.01 11.03
N VAL A 82 -1.01 -12.17 11.60
CA VAL A 82 -0.19 -13.39 11.53
C VAL A 82 0.04 -13.80 10.07
N ASN A 83 -0.96 -13.72 9.21
CA ASN A 83 -0.80 -13.99 7.77
C ASN A 83 0.16 -13.00 7.09
N SER A 84 0.14 -11.72 7.49
CA SER A 84 1.13 -10.73 7.04
C SER A 84 2.53 -11.09 7.55
N TYR A 85 2.66 -11.54 8.80
CA TYR A 85 3.93 -11.98 9.37
C TYR A 85 4.50 -13.18 8.62
N LEU A 86 3.68 -14.19 8.30
CA LEU A 86 4.10 -15.33 7.47
C LEU A 86 4.66 -14.89 6.12
N SER A 87 4.09 -13.84 5.52
CA SER A 87 4.62 -13.28 4.26
C SER A 87 6.00 -12.66 4.44
N GLY A 88 6.21 -11.92 5.53
CA GLY A 88 7.52 -11.35 5.85
C GLY A 88 8.57 -12.41 6.19
N ILE A 89 8.20 -13.40 7.00
CA ILE A 89 9.07 -14.53 7.35
C ILE A 89 9.47 -15.28 6.08
N CYS A 90 8.51 -15.60 5.20
CA CYS A 90 8.79 -16.23 3.91
C CYS A 90 9.78 -15.43 3.07
N ALA A 91 9.54 -14.12 2.92
CA ALA A 91 10.40 -13.28 2.09
C ALA A 91 11.83 -13.17 2.63
N GLN A 92 12.01 -13.12 3.95
CA GLN A 92 13.32 -12.96 4.59
C GLN A 92 14.13 -14.27 4.64
N LEU A 93 13.45 -15.39 4.84
CA LEU A 93 14.10 -16.70 5.02
C LEU A 93 14.26 -17.50 3.72
N GLU A 94 13.53 -17.16 2.65
CA GLU A 94 13.62 -17.83 1.34
C GLU A 94 15.05 -17.94 0.75
N PRO A 95 15.94 -16.94 0.88
CA PRO A 95 17.32 -17.08 0.43
C PRO A 95 18.11 -18.21 1.13
N PHE A 96 17.74 -18.55 2.36
CA PHE A 96 18.38 -19.58 3.18
C PHE A 96 17.63 -20.90 3.15
N PHE A 97 16.30 -20.85 3.02
CA PHE A 97 15.39 -21.99 3.01
C PHE A 97 14.47 -21.91 1.77
N PRO A 98 14.93 -22.35 0.59
CA PRO A 98 14.20 -22.15 -0.67
C PRO A 98 12.81 -22.80 -0.71
N THR A 99 12.58 -23.83 0.12
CA THR A 99 11.31 -24.56 0.22
C THR A 99 10.28 -23.88 1.12
N ILE A 100 10.63 -22.78 1.81
CA ILE A 100 9.75 -22.11 2.78
C ILE A 100 8.39 -21.73 2.23
N ARG A 101 8.33 -21.30 0.96
CA ARG A 101 7.05 -20.95 0.32
C ARG A 101 6.17 -22.17 0.12
N GLN A 102 6.77 -23.33 -0.18
CA GLN A 102 6.06 -24.61 -0.29
C GLN A 102 5.58 -25.08 1.10
N ALA A 103 6.42 -24.92 2.12
CA ALA A 103 6.03 -25.20 3.51
C ALA A 103 4.81 -24.35 3.93
N ARG A 104 4.82 -23.05 3.62
CA ARG A 104 3.69 -22.15 3.89
C ARG A 104 2.40 -22.54 3.14
N THR A 105 2.50 -23.04 1.90
CA THR A 105 1.32 -23.39 1.10
C THR A 105 0.75 -24.76 1.43
N THR A 106 1.42 -25.54 2.29
CA THR A 106 0.96 -26.86 2.72
C THR A 106 -0.43 -26.77 3.40
N THR A 107 -1.22 -27.84 3.25
CA THR A 107 -2.59 -27.93 3.76
C THR A 107 -2.66 -27.69 5.27
N VAL A 108 -1.71 -28.18 6.05
CA VAL A 108 -1.65 -27.97 7.51
C VAL A 108 -1.60 -26.48 7.86
N VAL A 109 -0.64 -25.72 7.32
CA VAL A 109 -0.49 -24.28 7.57
C VAL A 109 -1.73 -23.51 7.12
N ARG A 110 -2.25 -23.81 5.92
CA ARG A 110 -3.45 -23.16 5.39
C ARG A 110 -4.68 -23.41 6.27
N ARG A 111 -4.92 -24.67 6.67
CA ARG A 111 -6.07 -25.03 7.51
C ARG A 111 -5.93 -24.47 8.92
N THR A 112 -4.72 -24.46 9.48
CA THR A 112 -4.44 -23.86 10.80
C THR A 112 -4.72 -22.37 10.79
N LEU A 113 -4.24 -21.64 9.77
CA LEU A 113 -4.53 -20.21 9.62
C LEU A 113 -6.03 -19.97 9.43
N GLN A 114 -6.70 -20.76 8.60
CA GLN A 114 -8.14 -20.66 8.40
C GLN A 114 -8.93 -20.94 9.70
N GLY A 115 -8.47 -21.89 10.51
CA GLY A 115 -9.02 -22.20 11.83
C GLY A 115 -8.84 -21.02 12.78
N CYS A 116 -7.63 -20.48 12.89
CA CYS A 116 -7.36 -19.30 13.72
C CYS A 116 -8.17 -18.07 13.28
N LEU A 117 -8.33 -17.86 11.97
CA LEU A 117 -9.22 -16.83 11.44
C LEU A 117 -10.67 -17.02 11.91
N LYS A 118 -11.18 -18.26 11.98
CA LYS A 118 -12.53 -18.51 12.47
C LYS A 118 -12.66 -18.35 13.98
N LEU A 119 -11.64 -18.76 14.74
CA LEU A 119 -11.66 -18.77 16.20
C LEU A 119 -11.41 -17.38 16.81
N TYR A 120 -10.49 -16.61 16.23
CA TYR A 120 -9.95 -15.40 16.87
C TYR A 120 -10.14 -14.12 16.05
N SER A 121 -10.76 -14.17 14.86
CA SER A 121 -11.05 -12.94 14.14
C SER A 121 -12.18 -12.17 14.81
N SER A 122 -11.88 -10.93 15.18
CA SER A 122 -12.90 -9.94 15.52
C SER A 122 -13.39 -9.22 14.26
N PRO A 123 -14.68 -8.85 14.16
CA PRO A 123 -15.16 -7.95 13.12
C PRO A 123 -14.32 -6.67 13.05
N THR A 124 -14.02 -6.21 11.84
CA THR A 124 -13.33 -4.94 11.65
C THR A 124 -14.26 -3.80 12.03
N GLN A 125 -14.00 -3.12 13.15
CA GLN A 125 -14.68 -1.87 13.49
C GLN A 125 -14.21 -0.77 12.55
N ARG A 126 -15.05 -0.42 11.58
CA ARG A 126 -14.78 0.65 10.62
C ARG A 126 -15.24 1.98 11.22
N LYS A 127 -14.35 2.98 11.26
CA LYS A 127 -14.75 4.36 11.57
C LYS A 127 -15.68 4.87 10.48
N ARG A 128 -16.67 5.69 10.86
CA ARG A 128 -17.54 6.33 9.86
C ARG A 128 -16.72 7.28 8.98
N PRO A 129 -17.08 7.41 7.69
CA PRO A 129 -16.50 8.43 6.82
C PRO A 129 -16.70 9.84 7.38
N LEU A 130 -15.75 10.73 7.07
CA LEU A 130 -15.91 12.17 7.27
C LEU A 130 -16.80 12.73 6.17
N HIS A 131 -17.79 13.56 6.51
CA HIS A 131 -18.68 14.20 5.54
C HIS A 131 -18.29 15.66 5.28
N ARG A 132 -18.65 16.15 4.09
CA ARG A 132 -18.41 17.56 3.71
C ARG A 132 -19.13 18.55 4.65
N SER A 133 -20.33 18.21 5.11
CA SER A 133 -21.08 19.06 6.06
C SER A 133 -20.31 19.28 7.35
N GLU A 134 -19.57 18.28 7.82
CA GLU A 134 -18.73 18.36 9.02
C GLU A 134 -17.51 19.24 8.79
N ILE A 135 -16.89 19.14 7.60
CA ILE A 135 -15.80 20.04 7.18
C ILE A 135 -16.30 21.47 7.13
N LEU A 136 -17.48 21.72 6.55
CA LEU A 136 -18.08 23.06 6.50
C LEU A 136 -18.42 23.59 7.89
N HIS A 137 -18.90 22.73 8.79
CA HIS A 137 -19.22 23.12 10.16
C HIS A 137 -18.00 23.62 10.92
N ILE A 138 -16.85 22.96 10.76
CA ILE A 138 -15.60 23.35 11.44
C ILE A 138 -14.77 24.38 10.66
N ALA A 139 -15.14 24.72 9.42
CA ALA A 139 -14.34 25.60 8.57
C ALA A 139 -14.16 27.00 9.18
N SER A 140 -15.20 27.54 9.83
CA SER A 140 -15.19 28.87 10.47
C SER A 140 -14.12 28.99 11.55
N TYR A 141 -13.88 27.92 12.31
CA TYR A 141 -12.82 27.84 13.32
C TYR A 141 -11.45 28.00 12.66
N PHE A 142 -11.17 27.20 11.62
CA PHE A 142 -9.86 27.19 10.96
C PHE A 142 -9.60 28.40 10.07
N THR A 143 -10.65 29.10 9.59
CA THR A 143 -10.47 30.39 8.91
C THR A 143 -10.06 31.52 9.84
N ALA A 144 -10.38 31.40 11.14
CA ALA A 144 -10.03 32.37 12.17
C ALA A 144 -8.78 31.96 12.97
N ALA A 145 -8.22 30.79 12.67
CA ALA A 145 -7.01 30.28 13.32
C ALA A 145 -5.83 31.22 13.10
N SER A 146 -4.96 31.34 14.11
CA SER A 146 -3.77 32.20 14.06
C SER A 146 -2.47 31.42 14.15
N THR A 147 -2.53 30.14 14.51
CA THR A 147 -1.33 29.32 14.69
C THR A 147 -0.95 28.58 13.41
N PHE A 148 0.34 28.34 13.23
CA PHE A 148 0.83 27.55 12.09
C PHE A 148 0.27 26.13 12.08
N ASP A 149 0.20 25.49 13.25
CA ASP A 149 -0.26 24.10 13.38
C ASP A 149 -1.73 23.93 12.98
N GLU A 150 -2.59 24.89 13.30
CA GLU A 150 -3.99 24.88 12.86
C GLU A 150 -4.11 25.00 11.34
N HIS A 151 -3.33 25.90 10.72
CA HIS A 151 -3.29 26.05 9.26
C HIS A 151 -2.74 24.79 8.58
N LEU A 152 -1.69 24.19 9.14
CA LEU A 152 -1.09 22.97 8.63
C LEU A 152 -2.08 21.81 8.71
N TRP A 153 -2.71 21.62 9.87
CA TRP A 153 -3.70 20.57 10.07
C TRP A 153 -4.90 20.74 9.12
N TRP A 154 -5.42 21.95 8.98
CA TRP A 154 -6.51 22.25 8.06
C TRP A 154 -6.13 21.98 6.60
N SER A 155 -4.92 22.40 6.20
CA SER A 155 -4.39 22.14 4.87
C SER A 155 -4.26 20.63 4.61
N LEU A 156 -3.72 19.86 5.56
CA LEU A 156 -3.60 18.41 5.46
C LEU A 156 -4.97 17.74 5.36
N LEU A 157 -5.95 18.15 6.17
CA LEU A 157 -7.31 17.60 6.15
C LEU A 157 -7.98 17.83 4.79
N LEU A 158 -7.98 19.07 4.31
CA LEU A 158 -8.61 19.41 3.03
C LEU A 158 -7.92 18.71 1.86
N THR A 159 -6.58 18.66 1.87
CA THR A 159 -5.79 17.98 0.83
C THR A 159 -6.06 16.48 0.84
N ALA A 160 -6.13 15.85 2.01
CA ALA A 160 -6.49 14.44 2.16
C ALA A 160 -7.91 14.14 1.63
N PHE A 161 -8.86 14.97 2.04
CA PHE A 161 -10.28 14.78 1.75
C PHE A 161 -10.59 14.95 0.26
N TYR A 162 -10.17 16.08 -0.33
CA TYR A 162 -10.44 16.37 -1.73
C TYR A 162 -9.50 15.64 -2.69
N GLY A 163 -8.26 15.37 -2.27
CA GLY A 163 -7.28 14.62 -3.06
C GLY A 163 -7.40 13.10 -2.96
N LEU A 164 -8.28 12.59 -2.06
CA LEU A 164 -8.44 11.16 -1.76
C LEU A 164 -7.11 10.48 -1.36
N LEU A 165 -6.27 11.22 -0.62
CA LEU A 165 -4.91 10.80 -0.28
C LEU A 165 -4.87 10.04 1.04
N ARG A 166 -3.91 9.12 1.14
CA ARG A 166 -3.60 8.45 2.40
C ARG A 166 -2.69 9.34 3.24
N LEU A 167 -2.78 9.19 4.56
CA LEU A 167 -1.93 9.95 5.49
C LEU A 167 -0.43 9.80 5.16
N GLY A 168 0.02 8.58 4.83
CA GLY A 168 1.42 8.33 4.46
C GLY A 168 1.89 8.94 3.13
N GLU A 169 0.99 9.53 2.34
CA GLU A 169 1.33 10.32 1.15
C GLU A 169 1.49 11.81 1.47
N LEU A 170 0.96 12.25 2.62
CA LEU A 170 0.87 13.65 3.02
C LEU A 170 1.90 14.06 4.07
N VAL A 171 2.31 13.12 4.91
CA VAL A 171 3.18 13.41 6.07
C VAL A 171 4.48 12.63 5.99
N LEU A 172 5.52 13.20 6.58
CA LEU A 172 6.81 12.55 6.77
C LEU A 172 6.72 11.58 7.96
N PRO A 173 7.24 10.35 7.84
CA PRO A 173 7.27 9.42 8.97
C PRO A 173 8.11 9.94 10.14
N ASP A 174 7.65 9.66 11.36
CA ASP A 174 8.40 9.96 12.59
C ASP A 174 9.73 9.19 12.62
N ASN A 175 9.69 7.91 12.25
CA ASN A 175 10.90 7.08 12.12
C ASN A 175 11.78 7.62 10.97
N THR A 176 12.94 8.16 11.33
CA THR A 176 13.89 8.78 10.41
C THR A 176 14.42 7.81 9.35
N GLN A 177 14.48 6.50 9.64
CA GLN A 177 14.92 5.47 8.69
C GLN A 177 13.93 5.23 7.55
N LEU A 178 12.67 5.67 7.71
CA LEU A 178 11.62 5.53 6.70
C LEU A 178 11.46 6.79 5.83
N ARG A 179 12.23 7.85 6.11
CA ARG A 179 12.17 9.10 5.37
C ARG A 179 12.85 8.93 4.02
N ASP A 180 12.14 9.30 2.97
CA ASP A 180 12.64 9.26 1.59
C ASP A 180 12.18 10.53 0.88
N ASP A 181 13.10 11.44 0.62
CA ASP A 181 12.83 12.75 0.00
C ASP A 181 12.23 12.62 -1.40
N ARG A 182 12.44 11.47 -2.06
CA ARG A 182 11.86 11.18 -3.38
C ARG A 182 10.35 10.97 -3.30
N LYS A 183 9.81 10.65 -2.12
CA LYS A 183 8.37 10.45 -1.89
C LYS A 183 7.65 11.72 -1.45
N LEU A 184 8.38 12.79 -1.14
CA LEU A 184 7.81 14.03 -0.61
C LEU A 184 7.15 14.87 -1.70
N ILE A 185 5.93 15.32 -1.43
CA ILE A 185 5.26 16.35 -2.22
C ILE A 185 6.08 17.64 -2.09
N ARG A 186 6.57 18.16 -3.22
CA ARG A 186 7.34 19.40 -3.24
C ARG A 186 6.39 20.59 -3.29
N ARG A 187 6.56 21.57 -2.39
CA ARG A 187 5.82 22.84 -2.41
C ARG A 187 5.88 23.54 -3.77
N LEU A 188 7.04 23.50 -4.43
CA LEU A 188 7.25 24.10 -5.75
C LEU A 188 6.42 23.46 -6.87
N SER A 189 5.83 22.28 -6.64
CA SER A 189 4.94 21.64 -7.62
C SER A 189 3.51 22.19 -7.57
N VAL A 190 3.18 23.01 -6.57
CA VAL A 190 1.82 23.52 -6.38
C VAL A 190 1.50 24.57 -7.46
N SER A 191 0.40 24.35 -8.17
CA SER A 191 -0.18 25.33 -9.10
C SER A 191 -1.60 25.67 -8.64
N LEU A 192 -1.86 26.97 -8.47
CA LEU A 192 -3.16 27.47 -8.05
C LEU A 192 -4.05 27.73 -9.26
N GLN A 193 -5.30 27.31 -9.17
CA GLN A 193 -6.37 27.56 -10.11
C GLN A 193 -7.50 28.30 -9.39
N PRO A 194 -8.44 28.94 -10.10
CA PRO A 194 -9.51 29.73 -9.46
C PRO A 194 -10.36 28.95 -8.45
N THR A 195 -10.51 27.63 -8.66
CA THR A 195 -11.39 26.76 -7.84
C THR A 195 -10.67 25.55 -7.25
N ALA A 196 -9.36 25.40 -7.49
CA ALA A 196 -8.61 24.22 -7.11
C ALA A 196 -7.11 24.54 -6.99
N PHE A 197 -6.35 23.59 -6.47
CA PHE A 197 -4.91 23.58 -6.64
C PHE A 197 -4.48 22.20 -7.09
N THR A 198 -3.38 22.14 -7.81
CA THR A 198 -2.76 20.90 -8.27
C THR A 198 -1.35 20.81 -7.74
N PHE A 199 -0.83 19.60 -7.60
CA PHE A 199 0.56 19.35 -7.20
C PHE A 199 1.03 18.00 -7.74
N HIS A 200 2.35 17.81 -7.79
CA HIS A 200 2.94 16.55 -8.21
C HIS A 200 3.05 15.60 -7.02
N LEU A 201 2.38 14.45 -7.09
CA LEU A 201 2.58 13.36 -6.15
C LEU A 201 3.64 12.39 -6.68
N PRO A 202 4.83 12.30 -6.06
CA PRO A 202 5.94 11.55 -6.64
C PRO A 202 5.76 10.04 -6.66
N THR A 203 5.11 9.49 -5.63
CA THR A 203 4.95 8.05 -5.48
C THR A 203 3.62 7.73 -4.82
N HIS A 204 3.09 6.56 -5.09
CA HIS A 204 1.97 6.01 -4.34
C HIS A 204 2.09 4.49 -4.21
N LYS A 205 1.42 3.90 -3.22
CA LYS A 205 1.56 2.45 -2.92
C LYS A 205 1.19 1.51 -4.09
N ALA A 206 0.39 1.98 -5.06
CA ALA A 206 0.05 1.23 -6.27
C ALA A 206 0.99 1.49 -7.48
N ASP A 207 2.03 2.32 -7.33
CA ASP A 207 2.91 2.74 -8.43
C ASP A 207 4.09 1.79 -8.48
N ARG A 208 3.91 0.67 -9.17
CA ARG A 208 4.95 -0.36 -9.33
C ARG A 208 6.10 0.08 -10.24
N PHE A 209 5.89 1.11 -11.06
CA PHE A 209 6.83 1.52 -12.10
C PHE A 209 7.54 2.84 -11.77
N PHE A 210 7.24 3.47 -10.63
CA PHE A 210 7.76 4.78 -10.24
C PHE A 210 7.49 5.87 -11.28
N GLU A 211 6.39 5.74 -12.03
CA GLU A 211 6.03 6.72 -13.07
C GLU A 211 5.36 7.96 -12.49
N GLY A 212 4.97 7.90 -11.21
CA GLY A 212 4.15 8.90 -10.55
C GLY A 212 2.76 8.99 -11.17
N ASN A 213 1.92 9.87 -10.62
CA ASN A 213 0.74 10.30 -11.36
C ASN A 213 1.20 11.27 -12.46
N LYS A 214 1.57 10.78 -13.65
CA LYS A 214 1.48 11.64 -14.83
C LYS A 214 0.01 12.01 -14.99
N PRO A 215 -0.37 13.30 -14.95
CA PRO A 215 -1.74 13.65 -15.29
C PRO A 215 -2.02 13.06 -16.67
N PRO A 216 -3.19 12.43 -16.88
CA PRO A 216 -3.66 12.23 -18.25
C PRO A 216 -3.59 13.60 -18.92
N THR A 217 -3.07 13.62 -20.14
CA THR A 217 -3.11 14.76 -21.05
C THR A 217 -4.45 15.53 -20.93
N PRO A 218 -4.44 16.87 -21.07
CA PRO A 218 -5.56 17.71 -20.71
C PRO A 218 -6.75 17.42 -21.63
N ARG A 219 -7.67 16.59 -21.16
CA ARG A 219 -9.08 16.73 -21.46
C ARG A 219 -9.74 17.17 -20.17
N THR A 220 -9.91 18.47 -20.06
CA THR A 220 -10.86 19.12 -19.17
C THR A 220 -12.24 18.51 -19.46
N THR A 221 -12.59 17.46 -18.74
CA THR A 221 -14.00 17.17 -18.50
C THR A 221 -14.33 17.77 -17.12
N PRO A 222 -15.32 18.68 -17.05
CA PRO A 222 -15.85 19.14 -15.78
C PRO A 222 -16.30 17.92 -14.97
N PHE A 223 -16.34 18.04 -13.64
CA PHE A 223 -16.71 17.00 -12.65
C PHE A 223 -18.16 16.46 -12.78
N LEU A 224 -18.64 16.20 -14.00
CA LEU A 224 -19.94 15.66 -14.38
C LEU A 224 -19.69 14.36 -15.15
N GLY A 225 -19.98 13.21 -14.56
CA GLY A 225 -19.96 11.91 -15.25
C GLY A 225 -18.75 11.00 -15.01
N VAL A 226 -18.21 10.93 -13.78
CA VAL A 226 -17.02 10.10 -13.48
C VAL A 226 -17.45 8.66 -13.14
N ASP A 227 -17.05 7.68 -13.97
CA ASP A 227 -17.24 6.23 -13.73
C ASP A 227 -16.69 5.82 -12.35
N LEU A 228 -17.40 4.95 -11.63
CA LEU A 228 -16.96 4.33 -10.37
C LEU A 228 -15.56 3.70 -10.49
N ASN A 229 -15.20 3.14 -11.65
CA ASN A 229 -13.87 2.60 -11.89
C ASN A 229 -12.79 3.70 -11.97
N LEU A 230 -13.15 4.85 -12.54
CA LEU A 230 -12.28 6.02 -12.59
C LEU A 230 -12.13 6.66 -11.21
N ILE A 231 -13.18 6.70 -10.41
CA ILE A 231 -13.09 7.13 -9.01
C ILE A 231 -12.21 6.15 -8.19
N GLN A 232 -12.40 4.85 -8.43
CA GLN A 232 -11.60 3.80 -7.80
C GLN A 232 -10.11 3.96 -8.12
N SER A 233 -9.80 4.27 -9.39
CA SER A 233 -8.43 4.48 -9.84
C SER A 233 -7.85 5.79 -9.30
N ILE A 234 -8.64 6.88 -9.25
CA ILE A 234 -8.22 8.16 -8.66
C ILE A 234 -7.85 8.00 -7.18
N GLY A 235 -8.69 7.35 -6.38
CA GLY A 235 -8.36 7.07 -4.97
C GLY A 235 -7.47 5.83 -4.77
N ARG A 236 -7.04 5.21 -5.87
CA ARG A 236 -6.06 4.11 -5.91
C ARG A 236 -6.44 2.97 -4.96
N TRP A 237 -7.72 2.59 -4.99
CA TRP A 237 -8.24 1.52 -4.13
C TRP A 237 -8.22 0.19 -4.87
N SER A 238 -7.48 -0.78 -4.33
CA SER A 238 -7.41 -2.15 -4.88
C SER A 238 -8.59 -3.04 -4.48
N SER A 239 -9.49 -2.56 -3.62
CA SER A 239 -10.62 -3.35 -3.09
C SER A 239 -11.90 -2.54 -3.10
N ASP A 240 -13.04 -3.22 -3.21
CA ASP A 240 -14.40 -2.65 -3.18
C ASP A 240 -14.77 -1.95 -1.85
N ALA A 241 -13.89 -1.93 -0.86
CA ALA A 241 -14.09 -1.20 0.39
C ALA A 241 -14.38 0.30 0.16
N PHE A 242 -13.87 0.87 -0.94
CA PHE A 242 -14.12 2.26 -1.33
C PHE A 242 -15.58 2.54 -1.73
N ARG A 243 -16.34 1.52 -2.16
CA ARG A 243 -17.75 1.67 -2.55
C ARG A 243 -18.62 2.16 -1.38
N VAL A 244 -18.25 1.82 -0.14
CA VAL A 244 -18.93 2.31 1.07
C VAL A 244 -18.66 3.80 1.29
N TYR A 245 -17.44 4.25 0.99
CA TYR A 245 -17.04 5.65 1.11
C TYR A 245 -17.70 6.52 0.03
N ILE A 246 -17.76 6.06 -1.22
CA ILE A 246 -18.41 6.81 -2.31
C ILE A 246 -19.90 7.00 -2.05
N ARG A 247 -20.60 5.98 -1.54
CA ARG A 247 -22.04 6.06 -1.20
C ARG A 247 -22.39 7.13 -0.16
N THR A 248 -21.40 7.72 0.49
CA THR A 248 -21.58 8.72 1.56
C THR A 248 -20.87 10.05 1.27
N HIS A 249 -19.98 10.11 0.28
CA HIS A 249 -19.20 11.29 -0.05
C HIS A 249 -19.94 12.21 -1.04
N PRO A 250 -20.42 13.39 -0.63
CA PRO A 250 -21.40 14.18 -1.40
C PRO A 250 -20.89 14.69 -2.75
N VAL A 251 -19.59 14.98 -2.90
CA VAL A 251 -19.02 15.37 -4.21
C VAL A 251 -19.02 14.20 -5.20
N MET A 252 -18.81 12.98 -4.70
CA MET A 252 -18.76 11.78 -5.54
C MET A 252 -20.17 11.23 -5.77
N LEU A 253 -21.05 11.31 -4.77
CA LEU A 253 -22.49 11.06 -4.90
C LEU A 253 -23.12 12.02 -5.91
N ALA A 254 -22.81 13.32 -5.85
CA ALA A 254 -23.28 14.26 -6.85
C ALA A 254 -22.77 13.85 -8.25
N ALA A 255 -21.49 13.54 -8.39
CA ALA A 255 -20.94 13.07 -9.66
C ALA A 255 -21.62 11.79 -10.20
N VAL A 256 -21.95 10.83 -9.32
CA VAL A 256 -22.61 9.55 -9.65
C VAL A 256 -24.12 9.68 -9.89
N LEU A 257 -24.81 10.56 -9.16
CA LEU A 257 -26.25 10.79 -9.35
C LEU A 257 -26.50 11.54 -10.66
N HIS A 258 -25.67 12.53 -10.98
CA HIS A 258 -25.80 13.30 -12.21
C HIS A 258 -25.32 12.54 -13.46
N SER A 259 -24.54 11.46 -13.31
CA SER A 259 -24.14 10.59 -14.42
C SER A 259 -25.25 9.64 -14.88
N ASN A 260 -26.16 9.25 -13.98
CA ASN A 260 -27.26 8.33 -14.32
C ASN A 260 -28.44 9.04 -15.01
N SER A 261 -28.58 10.35 -14.80
CA SER A 261 -29.61 11.18 -15.45
C SER A 261 -29.26 11.62 -16.89
N SER A 262 -28.03 11.38 -17.36
CA SER A 262 -27.64 11.55 -18.77
C SER A 262 -27.87 10.29 -19.63
N HIS A 263 -28.44 9.22 -19.05
CA HIS A 263 -28.84 7.99 -19.73
C HIS A 263 -30.35 7.76 -19.58
N THR A 264 -31.15 8.67 -20.12
CA THR A 264 -32.52 8.37 -20.55
C THR A 264 -32.67 8.89 -21.98
N PRO A 265 -33.21 8.09 -22.91
CA PRO A 265 -33.19 8.37 -24.35
C PRO A 265 -33.92 9.66 -24.73
#